data_AF-E4Y372-F1
#
_entry.id   AF-E4Y372-F1
#
_cell.length_a   1.000
_cell.length_b   1.000
_cell.length_c   1.000
_cell.angle_alpha   90.00
_cell.angle_beta   90.00
_cell.angle_gamma   90.00
#
_symmetry.space_group_name_H-M   'P 1'
#
loop_
_entity.id
_entity.type
_entity.pdbx_description
1 polymer ?
#
loop_
_entity_poly.entity_id
_entity_poly.type
_entity_poly.pdbx_seq_one_letter_code
_entity_poly.pdbx_strand_id
1 'polypeptide(L)' 'NATERMVAANQLRERMASDVGLHSKILCDTMDNRISKLFAAHPERLVVLKGVKVIFIGGKGPFDYSIDDLESFLQKQE' A
#
# COMPACT_ATOMS: atom_id res chain seq x y z
N ASN A 1 -10.06 -1.04 -17.39
CA ASN A 1 -10.65 0.33 -17.38
C ASN A 1 -10.91 0.76 -15.93
N ALA A 2 -11.41 1.98 -15.66
CA ALA A 2 -11.61 2.49 -14.28
C ALA A 2 -12.58 1.63 -13.46
N THR A 3 -13.68 1.19 -14.09
CA THR A 3 -14.70 0.35 -13.45
C THR A 3 -14.12 -0.96 -12.94
N GLU A 4 -13.32 -1.65 -13.75
CA GLU A 4 -12.66 -2.91 -13.34
C GLU A 4 -11.74 -2.73 -12.13
N ARG A 5 -10.98 -1.61 -12.06
CA ARG A 5 -10.12 -1.32 -10.92
C ARG A 5 -10.94 -1.14 -9.64
N MET A 6 -12.04 -0.39 -9.73
CA MET A 6 -12.95 -0.18 -8.59
C MET A 6 -13.59 -1.49 -8.12
N VAL A 7 -14.03 -2.34 -9.05
CA VAL A 7 -14.57 -3.67 -8.73
C VAL A 7 -13.51 -4.50 -8.00
N ALA A 8 -12.28 -4.56 -8.51
CA ALA A 8 -11.20 -5.32 -7.89
C ALA A 8 -10.87 -4.82 -6.47
N ALA A 9 -10.83 -3.49 -6.26
CA ALA A 9 -10.60 -2.91 -4.94
C ALA A 9 -11.73 -3.23 -3.96
N ASN A 10 -12.99 -3.19 -4.40
CA ASN A 10 -14.14 -3.56 -3.57
C ASN A 10 -14.11 -5.04 -3.18
N GLN A 11 -13.82 -5.94 -4.12
CA GLN A 11 -13.67 -7.37 -3.84
C GLN A 11 -12.54 -7.65 -2.85
N LEU A 12 -11.40 -6.95 -2.99
CA LEU A 12 -10.31 -7.08 -2.04
C LEU A 12 -10.72 -6.59 -0.64
N ARG A 13 -11.43 -5.48 -0.56
CA ARG A 13 -11.91 -4.91 0.72
C ARG A 13 -12.85 -5.87 1.43
N GLU A 14 -13.78 -6.46 0.70
CA GLU A 14 -14.73 -7.44 1.23
C GLU A 14 -14.01 -8.68 1.75
N ARG A 15 -13.07 -9.25 0.98
CA ARG A 15 -12.26 -10.39 1.41
C ARG A 15 -11.42 -10.08 2.65
N MET A 16 -10.78 -8.91 2.71
CA MET A 16 -9.99 -8.51 3.88
C MET A 16 -10.85 -8.39 5.14
N ALA A 17 -12.08 -7.90 5.00
CA ALA A 17 -13.01 -7.83 6.12
C ALA A 17 -13.52 -9.23 6.54
N SER A 18 -13.88 -10.09 5.58
CA SER A 18 -14.46 -11.42 5.88
C SER A 18 -13.43 -12.44 6.35
N ASP A 19 -12.27 -12.50 5.68
CA ASP A 19 -11.34 -13.62 5.81
C ASP A 19 -10.35 -13.40 6.96
N VAL A 20 -9.96 -12.14 7.18
CA VAL A 20 -8.93 -11.77 8.18
C VAL A 20 -9.41 -10.71 9.18
N GLY A 21 -10.68 -10.28 9.12
CA GLY A 21 -11.24 -9.29 10.05
C GLY A 21 -10.64 -7.89 9.93
N LEU A 22 -9.88 -7.62 8.87
CA LEU A 22 -9.13 -6.37 8.70
C LEU A 22 -9.96 -5.33 7.97
N HIS A 23 -10.31 -4.27 8.68
CA HIS A 23 -11.16 -3.18 8.18
C HIS A 23 -10.33 -1.98 7.72
N SER A 24 -9.47 -2.19 6.72
CA SER A 24 -8.62 -1.13 6.15
C SER A 24 -9.29 -0.43 4.96
N LYS A 25 -8.92 0.84 4.73
CA LYS A 25 -9.32 1.56 3.52
C LYS A 25 -8.55 1.01 2.32
N ILE A 26 -9.28 0.51 1.32
CA ILE A 26 -8.71 0.10 0.04
C ILE A 26 -9.15 1.09 -1.02
N LEU A 27 -8.19 1.66 -1.74
CA LEU A 27 -8.40 2.70 -2.74
C LEU A 27 -7.80 2.27 -4.08
N CYS A 28 -8.32 2.80 -5.17
CA CYS A 28 -7.71 2.69 -6.48
C CYS A 28 -6.89 3.95 -6.78
N ASP A 29 -5.72 3.78 -7.39
CA ASP A 29 -5.04 4.91 -8.01
C ASP A 29 -5.83 5.45 -9.19
N THR A 30 -5.64 6.73 -9.44
CA THR A 30 -6.01 7.44 -10.66
C THR A 30 -5.54 6.70 -11.92
N MET A 31 -6.25 6.87 -13.04
CA MET A 31 -6.00 6.12 -14.27
C MET A 31 -4.62 6.43 -14.91
N ASP A 32 -4.05 7.58 -14.60
CA ASP A 32 -2.69 7.97 -14.97
C ASP A 32 -1.60 7.38 -14.04
N ASN A 33 -2.00 6.59 -13.05
CA ASN A 33 -1.17 5.91 -12.05
C ASN A 33 -0.30 6.89 -11.25
N ARG A 34 -0.89 8.03 -10.84
CA ARG A 34 -0.17 9.12 -10.19
C ARG A 34 0.56 8.69 -8.91
N ILE A 35 -0.08 7.90 -8.04
CA ILE A 35 0.51 7.44 -6.78
C ILE A 35 1.59 6.39 -7.05
N SER A 36 1.32 5.44 -7.95
CA SER A 36 2.31 4.43 -8.32
C SER A 36 3.58 5.06 -8.90
N LYS A 37 3.45 6.12 -9.70
CA LYS A 37 4.60 6.89 -10.22
C LYS A 37 5.32 7.66 -9.12
N LEU A 38 4.58 8.36 -8.25
CA LEU A 38 5.14 9.19 -7.19
C LEU A 38 6.05 8.39 -6.25
N PHE A 39 5.64 7.19 -5.84
CA PHE A 39 6.41 6.35 -4.92
C PHE A 39 7.26 5.29 -5.62
N ALA A 40 7.26 5.23 -6.95
CA ALA A 40 7.81 4.13 -7.74
C ALA A 40 7.38 2.78 -7.15
N ALA A 41 6.06 2.61 -7.01
CA ALA A 41 5.43 1.53 -6.26
C ALA A 41 5.20 0.24 -7.06
N HIS A 42 5.68 0.17 -8.30
CA HIS A 42 5.58 -1.04 -9.12
C HIS A 42 6.79 -1.95 -8.88
N PRO A 43 6.61 -3.27 -8.68
CA PRO A 43 5.34 -4.01 -8.60
C PRO A 43 4.55 -3.74 -7.31
N GLU A 44 5.24 -3.69 -6.16
CA GLU A 44 4.69 -3.26 -4.87
C GLU A 44 5.69 -2.41 -4.08
N ARG A 45 5.19 -1.66 -3.09
CA ARG A 45 6.02 -0.89 -2.16
C ARG A 45 5.29 -0.52 -0.87
N LEU A 46 6.02 -0.57 0.25
CA LEU A 46 5.58 -0.08 1.56
C LEU A 46 6.08 1.35 1.78
N VAL A 47 5.19 2.22 2.26
CA VAL A 47 5.51 3.63 2.56
C VAL A 47 4.79 4.01 3.85
N VAL A 48 5.50 4.70 4.76
CA VAL A 48 4.90 5.28 5.97
C VAL A 48 4.92 6.79 5.88
N LEU A 49 3.76 7.40 6.11
CA LEU A 49 3.57 8.85 6.18
C LEU A 49 3.28 9.26 7.63
N LYS A 50 3.87 10.37 8.09
CA LYS A 50 3.50 11.07 9.33
C LYS A 50 3.06 12.48 8.96
N GLY A 51 1.75 12.72 8.98
CA GLY A 51 1.17 13.92 8.38
C GLY A 51 1.44 13.95 6.87
N VAL A 52 2.10 15.01 6.40
CA VAL A 52 2.48 15.19 4.98
C VAL A 52 3.89 14.68 4.65
N LYS A 53 4.64 14.20 5.65
CA LYS A 53 6.03 13.78 5.48
C LYS A 53 6.12 12.27 5.30
N VAL A 54 6.88 11.86 4.29
CA VAL A 54 7.33 10.47 4.16
C VAL A 54 8.42 10.20 5.19
N ILE A 55 8.17 9.25 6.08
CA ILE A 55 9.12 8.87 7.14
C ILE A 55 9.76 7.51 6.90
N PHE A 56 9.18 6.69 6.02
CA PHE A 56 9.76 5.44 5.56
C PHE A 56 9.34 5.17 4.11
N ILE A 57 10.30 4.74 3.29
CA ILE A 57 10.09 4.17 1.96
C ILE A 57 10.84 2.85 1.95
N GLY A 58 10.11 1.76 1.77
CA GLY A 58 10.70 0.44 1.60
C GLY A 58 11.47 0.33 0.29
N GLY A 59 12.26 -0.75 0.16
CA GLY A 59 12.93 -1.10 -1.08
C GLY A 59 11.96 -1.31 -2.24
N LYS A 60 12.48 -1.38 -3.47
CA LYS A 60 11.65 -1.61 -4.65
C LYS A 60 11.34 -3.11 -4.75
N GLY A 61 10.05 -3.45 -4.86
CA GLY A 61 9.65 -4.82 -5.14
C GLY A 61 10.17 -5.33 -6.49
N PRO A 62 10.12 -6.65 -6.72
CA PRO A 62 9.68 -7.65 -5.75
C PRO A 62 10.79 -8.06 -4.77
N PHE A 63 12.06 -7.75 -5.09
CA PHE A 63 13.21 -8.28 -4.37
C PHE A 63 13.45 -7.61 -3.01
N ASP A 64 13.19 -6.31 -2.89
CA ASP A 64 13.47 -5.56 -1.66
C ASP A 64 12.18 -5.25 -0.87
N TYR A 65 11.09 -5.98 -1.13
CA TYR A 65 9.89 -5.92 -0.29
C TYR A 65 10.15 -6.67 1.02
N SER A 66 10.09 -5.97 2.15
CA SER A 66 10.36 -6.54 3.48
C SER A 66 9.37 -6.02 4.51
N ILE A 67 8.60 -6.95 5.10
CA ILE A 67 7.75 -6.64 6.26
C ILE A 67 8.63 -6.40 7.49
N ASP A 68 9.67 -7.20 7.68
CA ASP A 68 10.58 -7.11 8.84
C ASP A 68 11.24 -5.72 8.94
N ASP A 69 11.62 -5.12 7.80
CA ASP A 69 12.18 -3.77 7.75
C ASP A 69 11.15 -2.72 8.18
N LEU A 70 9.89 -2.88 7.75
CA LEU A 70 8.80 -2.00 8.14
C LEU A 70 8.51 -2.13 9.64
N GLU A 71 8.41 -3.35 10.16
CA GLU A 71 8.17 -3.59 11.60
C GLU A 71 9.30 -3.02 12.45
N SER A 72 10.55 -3.28 12.06
CA SER A 72 11.75 -2.72 12.70
C SER A 72 11.77 -1.20 12.67
N PHE A 73 11.26 -0.58 11.60
CA PHE A 73 11.12 0.87 11.51
C PHE A 73 10.02 1.37 12.47
N LEU A 74 8.85 0.75 12.47
CA LEU A 74 7.69 1.16 13.29
C LEU A 74 7.99 1.04 14.79
N GLN A 75 8.66 -0.02 15.24
CA GLN A 75 9.07 -0.20 16.64
C GLN A 75 9.99 0.92 17.15
N LYS A 76 10.79 1.55 16.26
CA LYS A 76 11.65 2.69 16.61
C LYS A 76 10.89 4.03 16.66
N GLN A 77 9.62 4.06 16.25
CA GLN A 77 8.78 5.27 16.28
C GLN A 77 7.87 5.34 17.51
N GLU A 78 7.80 4.25 18.30
CA GLU A 78 7.21 4.23 19.65
C GLU A 78 8.11 4.98 20.66
#